data_AF-A0A9W6KHG4-F1
#
_entry.id   AF-A0A9W6KHG4-F1
#
_cell.length_a   1.000
_cell.length_b   1.000
_cell.length_c   1.000
_cell.angle_alpha   90.00
_cell.angle_beta   90.00
_cell.angle_gamma   90.00
#
_symmetry.space_group_name_H-M   'P 1'
#
loop_
_entity.id
_entity.type
_entity.pdbx_description
1 polymer ?
#
loop_
_entity_poly.entity_id
_entity_poly.type
_entity_poly.pdbx_seq_one_letter_code
_entity_poly.pdbx_strand_id
1 'polypeptide(L)'
;MALVRRTTVLGSNSNRVVAAATVAPANLAQPPAAAPAPTAAPAGAGSPAPADQEATQRIPAPEMGAAVTVGPDAPPPAPGSEAAAVTTQPAGIGSLIAAFVLVAAGGAGSWSLYHYGINADEIHLPDATALFGVLFAFATAVERVLEPFARFMPGRHAKGDLEKAVANMANKYHDATLDDLIQVAHAKSMVDRGRADRGLISWGIAVALATVASASGGLYLLHSIAGDGWHGIPVWIDAIITGVVVGSGTKPLHDVISKVQKNKEKSEDTTTAA
;
A
#
# COMPACT_ATOMS: atom_id res chain seq x y z
N MET A 1 34.26 27.55 2.95
CA MET A 1 34.27 27.15 1.53
C MET A 1 33.93 25.67 1.45
N ALA A 2 32.72 25.33 0.98
CA ALA A 2 32.31 23.93 0.81
C ALA A 2 32.80 23.42 -0.55
N LEU A 3 33.59 22.35 -0.54
CA LEU A 3 34.13 21.73 -1.74
C LEU A 3 33.05 20.84 -2.37
N VAL A 4 32.35 21.34 -3.39
CA VAL A 4 31.36 20.55 -4.14
C VAL A 4 32.11 19.66 -5.14
N ARG A 5 32.35 18.39 -4.78
CA ARG A 5 32.84 17.38 -5.72
C ARG A 5 31.67 16.83 -6.54
N ARG A 6 31.61 17.20 -7.83
CA ARG A 6 30.77 16.51 -8.81
C ARG A 6 31.51 15.28 -9.30
N THR A 7 30.98 14.08 -9.04
CA THR A 7 31.46 12.84 -9.66
C THR A 7 30.44 12.41 -10.72
N THR A 8 30.92 12.27 -11.96
CA THR A 8 30.12 11.80 -13.08
C THR A 8 30.37 10.30 -13.24
N VAL A 9 29.38 9.47 -12.95
CA VAL A 9 29.45 8.02 -13.18
C VAL A 9 28.76 7.72 -14.51
N LEU A 10 29.53 7.28 -15.51
CA LEU A 10 28.99 6.74 -16.76
C LEU A 10 28.57 5.27 -16.52
N GLY A 11 27.26 5.03 -16.48
CA GLY A 11 26.69 3.68 -16.57
C GLY A 11 26.57 3.21 -18.02
N SER A 12 26.75 1.91 -18.26
CA SER A 12 26.75 1.26 -19.59
C SER A 12 25.41 1.29 -20.34
N ASN A 13 24.34 1.79 -19.72
CA ASN A 13 23.07 2.09 -20.38
C ASN A 13 22.78 3.56 -20.12
N SER A 14 22.57 4.34 -21.17
CA SER A 14 22.58 5.82 -21.25
C SER A 14 21.55 6.58 -20.39
N ASN A 15 21.27 6.17 -19.15
CA ASN A 15 20.57 6.96 -18.15
C ASN A 15 21.59 7.58 -17.19
N ARG A 16 21.86 8.87 -17.38
CA ARG A 16 22.67 9.67 -16.47
C ARG A 16 21.88 9.89 -15.18
N VAL A 17 22.20 9.17 -14.13
CA VAL A 17 21.68 9.47 -12.78
C VAL A 17 22.74 10.27 -12.04
N VAL A 18 22.54 11.58 -11.90
CA VAL A 18 23.37 12.42 -11.03
C VAL A 18 22.80 12.30 -9.62
N ALA A 19 23.37 11.40 -8.82
CA ALA A 19 23.06 11.32 -7.40
C ALA A 19 23.96 12.30 -6.64
N ALA A 20 23.44 13.48 -6.29
CA ALA A 20 24.09 14.35 -5.31
C ALA A 20 23.73 13.83 -3.91
N ALA A 21 24.66 13.13 -3.25
CA ALA A 21 24.53 12.77 -1.85
C ALA A 21 25.11 13.90 -0.99
N THR A 22 24.25 14.73 -0.43
CA THR A 22 24.63 15.75 0.56
C THR A 22 24.58 15.12 1.94
N VAL A 23 25.74 14.81 2.52
CA VAL A 23 25.85 14.40 3.92
C VAL A 23 25.71 15.65 4.78
N ALA A 24 24.60 15.78 5.50
CA ALA A 24 24.43 16.84 6.49
C ALA A 24 25.40 16.59 7.67
N PRO A 25 26.10 17.61 8.19
CA PRO A 25 26.91 17.45 9.39
C PRO A 25 26.02 17.06 10.57
N ALA A 26 26.45 16.05 11.33
CA ALA A 26 25.77 15.58 12.52
C ALA A 26 25.54 16.75 13.50
N ASN A 27 24.29 16.99 13.83
CA ASN A 27 23.90 17.94 14.86
C ASN A 27 24.49 17.45 16.18
N LEU A 28 25.43 18.20 16.76
CA LEU A 28 26.06 17.87 18.04
C LEU A 28 24.96 17.76 19.10
N ALA A 29 24.93 16.64 19.80
CA ALA A 29 23.91 16.30 20.78
C ALA A 29 23.73 17.41 21.82
N GLN A 30 22.52 17.94 21.90
CA GLN A 30 22.10 18.83 22.98
C GLN A 30 21.98 17.99 24.27
N PRO A 31 22.60 18.40 25.39
CA PRO A 31 22.58 17.62 26.61
C PRO A 31 21.14 17.46 27.15
N PRO A 32 20.82 16.33 27.81
CA PRO A 32 19.47 16.06 28.28
C PRO A 32 19.02 17.10 29.32
N ALA A 33 17.81 17.64 29.10
CA ALA A 33 17.16 18.53 30.05
C ALA A 33 16.92 17.81 31.39
N ALA A 34 17.24 18.49 32.49
CA ALA A 34 17.10 17.98 33.85
C ALA A 34 15.64 17.59 34.15
N ALA A 35 15.46 16.43 34.79
CA ALA A 35 14.15 15.93 35.20
C ALA A 35 13.51 16.85 36.27
N PRO A 36 12.21 17.16 36.17
CA PRO A 36 11.50 17.91 37.20
C PRO A 36 11.32 17.07 38.48
N ALA A 37 11.43 17.74 39.63
CA ALA A 37 11.30 17.14 40.96
C ALA A 37 9.86 16.68 41.26
N PRO A 38 9.69 15.62 42.08
CA PRO A 38 8.36 15.09 42.42
C PRO A 38 7.65 15.98 43.45
N THR A 39 6.46 16.46 43.09
CA THR A 39 5.54 17.16 44.00
C THR A 39 4.79 16.14 44.86
N ALA A 40 4.91 16.27 46.19
CA ALA A 40 4.23 15.43 47.16
C ALA A 40 2.72 15.69 47.19
N ALA A 41 1.92 14.61 47.15
CA ALA A 41 0.46 14.65 47.27
C ALA A 41 0.03 14.56 48.75
N PRO A 42 -0.97 15.35 49.19
CA PRO A 42 -1.54 15.21 50.54
C PRO A 42 -2.57 14.07 50.59
N ALA A 43 -2.50 13.31 51.70
CA ALA A 43 -3.47 12.30 52.08
C ALA A 43 -4.76 12.93 52.62
N GLY A 44 -5.91 12.47 52.13
CA GLY A 44 -7.23 12.83 52.65
C GLY A 44 -8.19 11.64 52.56
N ALA A 45 -8.62 11.17 53.72
CA ALA A 45 -9.58 10.08 53.91
C ALA A 45 -11.02 10.62 53.99
N GLY A 46 -12.01 9.86 53.49
CA GLY A 46 -13.42 10.10 53.82
C GLY A 46 -14.47 9.41 52.93
N SER A 47 -14.90 8.22 53.35
CA SER A 47 -16.29 7.70 53.41
C SER A 47 -17.23 7.58 52.18
N PRO A 48 -18.31 6.75 52.27
CA PRO A 48 -18.77 5.89 51.16
C PRO A 48 -20.20 6.16 50.57
N ALA A 49 -20.41 5.62 49.35
CA ALA A 49 -21.66 5.12 48.70
C ALA A 49 -22.80 6.12 48.33
N PRO A 50 -23.77 5.76 47.46
CA PRO A 50 -23.77 4.90 46.25
C PRO A 50 -24.50 5.55 45.03
N ALA A 51 -24.66 4.78 43.95
CA ALA A 51 -25.67 4.88 42.88
C ALA A 51 -25.26 5.48 41.50
N ASP A 52 -25.50 4.63 40.49
CA ASP A 52 -25.97 4.92 39.13
C ASP A 52 -25.24 5.97 38.30
N GLN A 53 -24.27 5.51 37.52
CA GLN A 53 -23.89 6.17 36.27
C GLN A 53 -23.76 5.13 35.15
N GLU A 54 -24.69 5.22 34.21
CA GLU A 54 -24.62 4.61 32.89
C GLU A 54 -23.25 4.93 32.26
N ALA A 55 -22.42 3.90 32.10
CA ALA A 55 -21.18 3.98 31.36
C ALA A 55 -21.48 4.15 29.87
N THR A 56 -21.79 5.38 29.46
CA THR A 56 -21.62 5.83 28.08
C THR A 56 -20.13 5.81 27.80
N GLN A 57 -19.64 4.68 27.29
CA GLN A 57 -18.28 4.50 26.81
C GLN A 57 -18.09 5.40 25.58
N ARG A 58 -17.72 6.67 25.81
CA ARG A 58 -17.25 7.56 24.75
C ARG A 58 -16.03 6.90 24.13
N ILE A 59 -16.20 6.39 22.92
CA ILE A 59 -15.11 6.04 22.02
C ILE A 59 -14.27 7.32 21.89
N PRO A 60 -12.99 7.34 22.30
CA PRO A 60 -12.13 8.48 22.04
C PRO A 60 -12.04 8.67 20.54
N ALA A 61 -12.32 9.89 20.07
CA ALA A 61 -12.14 10.27 18.69
C ALA A 61 -10.71 9.87 18.26
N PRO A 62 -10.52 9.34 17.04
CA PRO A 62 -9.19 9.05 16.54
C PRO A 62 -8.37 10.34 16.63
N GLU A 63 -7.31 10.32 17.45
CA GLU A 63 -6.28 11.34 17.44
C GLU A 63 -5.72 11.38 16.02
N MET A 64 -6.25 12.33 15.22
CA MET A 64 -5.65 12.69 13.96
C MET A 64 -4.21 13.08 14.28
N GLY A 65 -3.28 12.28 13.75
CA GLY A 65 -1.86 12.35 14.09
C GLY A 65 -1.40 13.79 14.18
N ALA A 66 -0.80 14.12 15.34
CA ALA A 66 -0.18 15.40 15.58
C ALA A 66 0.74 15.72 14.40
N ALA A 67 0.30 16.65 13.56
CA ALA A 67 1.16 17.30 12.60
C ALA A 67 2.30 17.90 13.44
N VAL A 68 3.52 17.39 13.25
CA VAL A 68 4.72 18.00 13.79
C VAL A 68 4.76 19.41 13.23
N THR A 69 4.32 20.38 14.05
CA THR A 69 4.47 21.79 13.74
C THR A 69 5.95 22.09 13.83
N VAL A 70 6.60 22.08 12.67
CA VAL A 70 7.96 22.56 12.53
C VAL A 70 7.96 24.00 13.03
N GLY A 71 8.68 24.25 14.12
CA GLY A 71 8.74 25.57 14.75
C GLY A 71 9.21 26.63 13.75
N PRO A 72 8.78 27.90 13.93
CA PRO A 72 9.07 29.00 13.00
C PRO A 72 10.57 29.31 12.82
N ASP A 73 11.43 28.75 13.68
CA ASP A 73 12.89 28.96 13.67
C ASP A 73 13.70 27.81 13.07
N ALA A 74 13.05 26.81 12.47
CA ALA A 74 13.78 25.78 11.74
C ALA A 74 14.46 26.43 10.51
N PRO A 75 15.79 26.35 10.35
CA PRO A 75 16.46 26.88 9.18
C PRO A 75 15.83 26.28 7.92
N PRO A 76 15.59 27.08 6.86
CA PRO A 76 14.93 26.60 5.66
C PRO A 76 15.67 25.35 5.16
N PRO A 77 14.94 24.25 4.86
CA PRO A 77 15.56 23.02 4.42
C PRO A 77 16.47 23.34 3.24
N ALA A 78 17.74 22.96 3.35
CA ALA A 78 18.73 23.30 2.35
C ALA A 78 18.23 22.82 0.98
N PRO A 79 18.16 23.71 -0.03
CA PRO A 79 17.73 23.34 -1.38
C PRO A 79 18.72 22.30 -1.91
N GLY A 80 18.29 21.04 -1.99
CA GLY A 80 19.13 19.89 -2.34
C GLY A 80 19.21 18.78 -1.29
N SER A 81 18.53 18.89 -0.14
CA SER A 81 18.34 17.76 0.80
C SER A 81 17.10 16.92 0.50
N GLU A 82 16.43 17.20 -0.61
CA GLU A 82 15.40 16.33 -1.18
C GLU A 82 16.11 15.10 -1.75
N ALA A 83 16.41 14.16 -0.84
CA ALA A 83 17.06 12.90 -1.12
C ALA A 83 16.44 12.31 -2.39
N ALA A 84 17.23 12.30 -3.47
CA ALA A 84 16.81 11.98 -4.82
C ALA A 84 15.78 10.85 -4.78
N ALA A 85 14.50 11.21 -4.95
CA ALA A 85 13.42 10.26 -4.71
C ALA A 85 13.64 9.06 -5.66
N VAL A 86 13.96 7.91 -5.09
CA VAL A 86 14.20 6.69 -5.88
C VAL A 86 12.92 6.43 -6.66
N THR A 87 13.05 6.35 -7.99
CA THR A 87 11.91 6.10 -8.87
C THR A 87 11.28 4.78 -8.46
N THR A 88 9.96 4.80 -8.21
CA THR A 88 9.23 3.60 -7.83
C THR A 88 9.35 2.57 -8.96
N GLN A 89 9.99 1.43 -8.68
CA GLN A 89 10.16 0.36 -9.67
C GLN A 89 8.78 -0.24 -10.02
N PRO A 90 8.48 -0.46 -11.31
CA PRO A 90 7.27 -1.16 -11.71
C PRO A 90 7.31 -2.62 -11.22
N ALA A 91 6.13 -3.23 -11.12
CA ALA A 91 6.03 -4.67 -10.88
C ALA A 91 6.80 -5.45 -11.97
N GLY A 92 7.40 -6.57 -11.59
CA GLY A 92 8.06 -7.47 -12.53
C GLY A 92 7.07 -8.10 -13.50
N ILE A 93 7.53 -8.37 -14.72
CA ILE A 93 6.71 -9.07 -15.74
C ILE A 93 6.17 -10.41 -15.22
N GLY A 94 6.94 -11.12 -14.38
CA GLY A 94 6.50 -12.37 -13.78
C GLY A 94 5.29 -12.24 -12.86
N SER A 95 5.19 -11.18 -12.05
CA SER A 95 4.03 -10.97 -11.17
C SER A 95 2.79 -10.55 -11.97
N LEU A 96 2.98 -9.82 -13.06
CA LEU A 96 1.92 -9.48 -14.01
C LEU A 96 1.34 -10.74 -14.67
N ILE A 97 2.20 -11.61 -15.21
CA ILE A 97 1.77 -12.89 -15.79
C ILE A 97 1.06 -13.73 -14.74
N ALA A 98 1.61 -13.84 -13.52
CA ALA A 98 0.99 -14.60 -12.44
C ALA A 98 -0.41 -14.07 -12.09
N ALA A 99 -0.59 -12.76 -12.03
CA ALA A 99 -1.89 -12.15 -11.77
C ALA A 99 -2.92 -12.49 -12.85
N PHE A 100 -2.55 -12.39 -14.14
CA PHE A 100 -3.45 -12.76 -15.23
C PHE A 100 -3.76 -14.27 -15.27
N VAL A 101 -2.79 -15.13 -14.92
CA VAL A 101 -3.03 -16.57 -14.77
C VAL A 101 -4.03 -16.85 -13.67
N LEU A 102 -3.96 -16.14 -12.54
CA LEU A 102 -4.95 -16.26 -11.46
C LEU A 102 -6.35 -15.81 -11.91
N VAL A 103 -6.45 -14.69 -12.63
CA VAL A 103 -7.73 -14.22 -13.21
C VAL A 103 -8.30 -15.28 -14.16
N ALA A 104 -7.47 -15.83 -15.05
CA ALA A 104 -7.88 -16.90 -15.96
C ALA A 104 -8.33 -18.16 -15.21
N ALA A 105 -7.65 -18.52 -14.12
CA ALA A 105 -8.04 -19.64 -13.27
C ALA A 105 -9.40 -19.41 -12.59
N GLY A 106 -9.69 -18.19 -12.13
CA GLY A 106 -11.00 -17.81 -11.62
C GLY A 106 -12.09 -17.89 -12.68
N GLY A 107 -11.81 -17.41 -13.90
CA GLY A 107 -12.71 -17.54 -15.05
C GLY A 107 -12.99 -19.00 -15.43
N ALA A 108 -11.96 -19.85 -15.46
CA ALA A 108 -12.11 -21.28 -15.69
C ALA A 108 -12.94 -21.96 -14.58
N GLY A 109 -12.74 -21.55 -13.32
CA GLY A 109 -13.55 -22.01 -12.19
C GLY A 109 -15.02 -21.63 -12.32
N SER A 110 -15.32 -20.37 -12.65
CA SER A 110 -16.67 -19.88 -12.94
C SER A 110 -17.31 -20.64 -14.11
N TRP A 111 -16.61 -20.80 -15.23
CA TRP A 111 -17.07 -21.58 -16.37
C TRP A 111 -17.36 -23.04 -16.00
N SER A 112 -16.53 -23.66 -15.17
CA SER A 112 -16.74 -25.02 -14.68
C SER A 112 -18.01 -25.11 -13.83
N LEU A 113 -18.24 -24.18 -12.90
CA LEU A 113 -19.49 -24.13 -12.13
C LEU A 113 -20.70 -23.97 -13.05
N TYR A 114 -20.56 -23.14 -14.09
CA TYR A 114 -21.58 -22.96 -15.13
C TYR A 114 -21.93 -24.27 -15.82
N HIS A 115 -20.91 -24.96 -16.33
CA HIS A 115 -21.07 -26.18 -17.12
C HIS A 115 -21.69 -27.34 -16.33
N TYR A 116 -21.37 -27.46 -15.04
CA TYR A 116 -21.92 -28.53 -14.18
C TYR A 116 -23.27 -28.17 -13.53
N GLY A 117 -23.84 -27.00 -13.80
CA GLY A 117 -25.12 -26.58 -13.24
C GLY A 117 -25.08 -26.31 -11.73
N ILE A 118 -23.93 -25.89 -11.19
CA ILE A 118 -23.72 -25.64 -9.75
C ILE A 118 -23.95 -24.15 -9.40
N ASN A 119 -24.33 -23.32 -10.37
CA ASN A 119 -24.56 -21.89 -10.11
C ASN A 119 -25.86 -21.68 -9.36
N ALA A 120 -25.84 -20.76 -8.40
CA ALA A 120 -27.06 -20.28 -7.77
C ALA A 120 -27.88 -19.45 -8.77
N ASP A 121 -29.19 -19.40 -8.50
CA ASP A 121 -30.11 -18.49 -9.16
C ASP A 121 -29.65 -17.03 -8.95
N GLU A 122 -29.95 -16.19 -9.93
CA GLU A 122 -29.59 -14.78 -9.88
C GLU A 122 -30.26 -14.08 -8.69
N ILE A 123 -29.47 -13.32 -7.93
CA ILE A 123 -29.98 -12.49 -6.85
C ILE A 123 -30.40 -11.14 -7.42
N HIS A 124 -31.71 -10.94 -7.57
CA HIS A 124 -32.28 -9.66 -7.96
C HIS A 124 -32.27 -8.69 -6.77
N LEU A 125 -31.59 -7.56 -6.93
CA LEU A 125 -31.53 -6.49 -5.93
C LEU A 125 -32.53 -5.39 -6.30
N PRO A 126 -33.29 -4.83 -5.32
CA PRO A 126 -34.41 -3.93 -5.61
C PRO A 126 -33.97 -2.57 -6.19
N ASP A 127 -32.74 -2.13 -5.90
CA ASP A 127 -32.19 -0.88 -6.38
C ASP A 127 -30.65 -0.89 -6.45
N ALA A 128 -30.09 0.16 -7.07
CA ALA A 128 -28.65 0.33 -7.23
C ALA A 128 -27.91 0.55 -5.88
N THR A 129 -28.59 1.06 -4.85
CA THR A 129 -28.00 1.26 -3.52
C THR A 129 -27.76 -0.07 -2.82
N ALA A 130 -28.73 -0.99 -2.90
CA ALA A 130 -28.59 -2.36 -2.41
C ALA A 130 -27.48 -3.10 -3.16
N LEU A 131 -27.40 -2.97 -4.49
CA LEU A 131 -26.31 -3.51 -5.31
C LEU A 131 -24.94 -3.00 -4.85
N PHE A 132 -24.78 -1.69 -4.69
CA PHE A 132 -23.53 -1.11 -4.19
C PHE A 132 -23.18 -1.63 -2.79
N GLY A 133 -24.15 -1.69 -1.87
CA GLY A 133 -23.95 -2.19 -0.51
C GLY A 133 -23.47 -3.65 -0.49
N VAL A 134 -24.08 -4.52 -1.31
CA VAL A 134 -23.69 -5.92 -1.45
C VAL A 134 -22.30 -6.05 -2.04
N LEU A 135 -21.97 -5.32 -3.11
CA LEU A 135 -20.63 -5.34 -3.72
C LEU A 135 -19.56 -4.84 -2.75
N PHE A 136 -19.86 -3.81 -1.96
CA PHE A 136 -18.94 -3.29 -0.94
C PHE A 136 -18.69 -4.31 0.19
N ALA A 137 -19.76 -4.93 0.70
CA ALA A 137 -19.65 -6.00 1.69
C ALA A 137 -18.87 -7.20 1.14
N PHE A 138 -19.11 -7.55 -0.12
CA PHE A 138 -18.40 -8.63 -0.80
C PHE A 138 -16.91 -8.34 -0.98
N ALA A 139 -16.55 -7.14 -1.44
CA ALA A 139 -15.15 -6.71 -1.53
C ALA A 139 -14.45 -6.76 -0.17
N THR A 140 -15.13 -6.31 0.89
CA THR A 140 -14.63 -6.37 2.27
C THR A 140 -14.43 -7.82 2.72
N ALA A 141 -15.36 -8.72 2.39
CA ALA A 141 -15.22 -10.14 2.71
C ALA A 141 -14.02 -10.77 2.00
N VAL A 142 -13.81 -10.45 0.71
CA VAL A 142 -12.63 -10.89 -0.04
C VAL A 142 -11.33 -10.35 0.60
N GLU A 143 -11.29 -9.09 1.04
CA GLU A 143 -10.13 -8.54 1.77
C GLU A 143 -9.80 -9.38 3.02
N ARG A 144 -10.83 -9.75 3.81
CA ARG A 144 -10.66 -10.59 5.02
C ARG A 144 -10.15 -11.98 4.69
N VAL A 145 -10.61 -12.59 3.60
CA VAL A 145 -10.12 -13.91 3.15
C VAL A 145 -8.66 -13.83 2.73
N LEU A 146 -8.19 -12.70 2.18
CA LEU A 146 -6.82 -12.53 1.69
C LEU A 146 -5.78 -12.22 2.79
N GLU A 147 -6.19 -11.63 3.92
CA GLU A 147 -5.32 -11.32 5.06
C GLU A 147 -4.37 -12.48 5.46
N PRO A 148 -4.85 -13.73 5.70
CA PRO A 148 -3.98 -14.84 6.08
C PRO A 148 -3.01 -15.28 4.98
N PHE A 149 -3.31 -14.99 3.71
CA PHE A 149 -2.41 -15.32 2.58
C PHE A 149 -1.35 -14.25 2.37
N ALA A 150 -1.60 -13.03 2.84
CA ALA A 150 -0.72 -11.90 2.65
C ALA A 150 0.68 -12.09 3.28
N ARG A 151 0.80 -13.01 4.24
CA ARG A 151 2.08 -13.42 4.87
C ARG A 151 2.98 -14.26 3.96
N PHE A 152 2.42 -14.95 2.96
CA PHE A 152 3.17 -15.81 2.04
C PHE A 152 3.64 -15.09 0.78
N MET A 153 3.28 -13.81 0.63
CA MET A 153 3.57 -13.06 -0.58
C MET A 153 5.02 -12.56 -0.66
N PRO A 154 5.53 -12.33 -1.88
CA PRO A 154 6.91 -11.88 -2.11
C PRO A 154 7.20 -10.52 -1.46
N GLY A 155 8.49 -10.22 -1.27
CA GLY A 155 8.99 -8.94 -0.75
C GLY A 155 9.39 -8.94 0.73
N ARG A 156 9.12 -10.01 1.49
CA ARG A 156 9.51 -10.09 2.92
C ARG A 156 11.04 -10.10 3.10
N HIS A 157 11.75 -10.85 2.27
CA HIS A 157 13.22 -10.92 2.30
C HIS A 157 13.87 -9.57 1.96
N ALA A 158 13.37 -8.89 0.91
CA ALA A 158 13.86 -7.58 0.52
C ALA A 158 13.79 -6.55 1.65
N LYS A 159 12.75 -6.61 2.49
CA LYS A 159 12.64 -5.73 3.67
C LYS A 159 13.74 -6.00 4.69
N GLY A 160 14.02 -7.28 4.97
CA GLY A 160 15.11 -7.66 5.86
C GLY A 160 16.48 -7.25 5.32
N ASP A 161 16.68 -7.32 4.00
CA ASP A 161 17.93 -6.89 3.37
C ASP A 161 18.10 -5.37 3.40
N LEU A 162 17.01 -4.60 3.25
CA LEU A 162 17.02 -3.16 3.45
C LEU A 162 17.34 -2.79 4.91
N GLU A 163 16.69 -3.42 5.87
CA GLU A 163 16.96 -3.19 7.30
C GLU A 163 18.43 -3.48 7.64
N LYS A 164 19.00 -4.56 7.10
CA LYS A 164 20.44 -4.87 7.23
C LYS A 164 21.34 -3.82 6.58
N ALA A 165 21.03 -3.39 5.35
CA ALA A 165 21.82 -2.39 4.64
C ALA A 165 21.82 -1.05 5.40
N VAL A 166 20.66 -0.62 5.90
CA VAL A 166 20.52 0.59 6.70
C VAL A 166 21.28 0.48 8.02
N ALA A 167 21.17 -0.65 8.71
CA ALA A 167 21.91 -0.89 9.96
C ALA A 167 23.43 -0.88 9.74
N ASN A 168 23.91 -1.51 8.66
CA ASN A 168 25.33 -1.51 8.29
C ASN A 168 25.84 -0.09 8.00
N MET A 169 25.05 0.72 7.29
CA MET A 169 25.38 2.12 7.03
C MET A 169 25.39 2.95 8.31
N ALA A 170 24.40 2.77 9.20
CA ALA A 170 24.30 3.49 10.47
C ALA A 170 25.45 3.15 11.43
N ASN A 171 25.91 1.89 11.45
CA ASN A 171 27.05 1.46 12.27
C ASN A 171 28.39 2.07 11.80
N LYS A 172 28.49 2.51 10.54
CA LYS A 172 29.66 3.19 9.97
C LYS A 172 29.61 4.71 10.16
N TYR A 173 29.09 5.16 11.31
CA TYR A 173 28.69 6.53 11.67
C TYR A 173 29.47 7.71 11.03
N HIS A 174 30.77 7.58 10.72
CA HIS A 174 31.60 8.60 10.04
C HIS A 174 32.30 8.13 8.75
N ASP A 175 32.31 6.83 8.44
CA ASP A 175 33.00 6.22 7.31
C ASP A 175 32.03 5.58 6.29
N ALA A 176 30.76 6.01 6.28
CA ALA A 176 29.79 5.54 5.30
C ALA A 176 30.29 5.88 3.88
N THR A 177 30.55 4.85 3.08
CA THR A 177 31.07 5.03 1.73
C THR A 177 29.94 5.27 0.74
N LEU A 178 30.29 5.76 -0.45
CA LEU A 178 29.34 5.83 -1.57
C LEU A 178 28.73 4.46 -1.88
N ASP A 179 29.50 3.38 -1.71
CA ASP A 179 29.04 2.02 -1.93
C ASP A 179 27.95 1.61 -0.93
N ASP A 180 28.02 2.06 0.33
CA ASP A 180 26.99 1.81 1.33
C ASP A 180 25.67 2.49 0.96
N LEU A 181 25.74 3.73 0.46
CA LEU A 181 24.57 4.45 -0.06
C LEU A 181 23.95 3.75 -1.27
N ILE A 182 24.77 3.24 -2.19
CA ILE A 182 24.32 2.46 -3.35
C ILE A 182 23.63 1.17 -2.89
N GLN A 183 24.17 0.47 -1.88
CA GLN A 183 23.55 -0.73 -1.32
C GLN A 183 22.19 -0.44 -0.68
N VAL A 184 22.06 0.63 0.09
CA VAL A 184 20.77 1.05 0.68
C VAL A 184 19.77 1.41 -0.42
N ALA A 185 20.20 2.16 -1.43
CA ALA A 185 19.34 2.52 -2.57
C ALA A 185 18.87 1.28 -3.36
N HIS A 186 19.76 0.31 -3.59
CA HIS A 186 19.43 -0.95 -4.25
C HIS A 186 18.48 -1.81 -3.40
N ALA A 187 18.73 -1.96 -2.10
CA ALA A 187 17.84 -2.69 -1.22
C ALA A 187 16.45 -2.04 -1.14
N LYS A 188 16.39 -0.70 -1.15
CA LYS A 188 15.14 0.05 -1.18
C LYS A 188 14.34 -0.21 -2.46
N SER A 189 15.01 -0.19 -3.62
CA SER A 189 14.35 -0.47 -4.90
C SER A 189 13.78 -1.89 -4.96
N MET A 190 14.46 -2.86 -4.37
CA MET A 190 13.98 -4.24 -4.25
C MET A 190 12.75 -4.36 -3.34
N VAL A 191 12.68 -3.62 -2.24
CA VAL A 191 11.48 -3.55 -1.38
C VAL A 191 10.30 -2.95 -2.13
N ASP A 192 10.52 -1.87 -2.87
CA ASP A 192 9.46 -1.18 -3.61
C ASP A 192 8.91 -2.05 -4.74
N ARG A 193 9.79 -2.75 -5.48
CA ARG A 193 9.38 -3.76 -6.46
C ARG A 193 8.62 -4.91 -5.81
N GLY A 194 9.09 -5.44 -4.69
CA GLY A 194 8.41 -6.52 -3.96
C GLY A 194 7.01 -6.13 -3.49
N ARG A 195 6.80 -4.87 -3.09
CA ARG A 195 5.48 -4.32 -2.76
C ARG A 195 4.57 -4.24 -3.98
N ALA A 196 5.09 -3.82 -5.13
CA ALA A 196 4.33 -3.77 -6.39
C ALA A 196 3.92 -5.18 -6.85
N ASP A 197 4.85 -6.13 -6.82
CA ASP A 197 4.60 -7.55 -7.16
C ASP A 197 3.54 -8.16 -6.25
N ARG A 198 3.65 -7.91 -4.94
CA ARG A 198 2.66 -8.34 -3.94
C ARG A 198 1.28 -7.74 -4.21
N GLY A 199 1.19 -6.47 -4.57
CA GLY A 199 -0.07 -5.81 -4.89
C GLY A 199 -0.77 -6.45 -6.08
N LEU A 200 0.00 -6.72 -7.14
CA LEU A 200 -0.50 -7.30 -8.38
C LEU A 200 -0.96 -8.76 -8.20
N ILE A 201 -0.19 -9.56 -7.46
CA ILE A 201 -0.57 -10.94 -7.12
C ILE A 201 -1.83 -10.94 -6.24
N SER A 202 -1.89 -10.09 -5.20
CA SER A 202 -3.10 -9.95 -4.35
C SER A 202 -4.32 -9.64 -5.19
N TRP A 203 -4.21 -8.70 -6.12
CA TRP A 203 -5.29 -8.31 -7.01
C TRP A 203 -5.76 -9.50 -7.88
N GLY A 204 -4.83 -10.26 -8.46
CA GLY A 204 -5.18 -11.45 -9.24
C GLY A 204 -5.92 -12.51 -8.40
N ILE A 205 -5.48 -12.77 -7.16
CA ILE A 205 -6.18 -13.70 -6.24
C ILE A 205 -7.56 -13.15 -5.88
N ALA A 206 -7.68 -11.85 -5.58
CA ALA A 206 -8.94 -11.20 -5.24
C ALA A 206 -9.97 -11.35 -6.36
N VAL A 207 -9.58 -11.04 -7.60
CA VAL A 207 -10.45 -11.20 -8.78
C VAL A 207 -10.85 -12.66 -8.94
N ALA A 208 -9.90 -13.60 -8.84
CA ALA A 208 -10.19 -15.02 -9.00
C ALA A 208 -11.21 -15.53 -7.97
N LEU A 209 -11.01 -15.19 -6.68
CA LEU A 209 -11.94 -15.55 -5.61
C LEU A 209 -13.30 -14.89 -5.80
N ALA A 210 -13.32 -13.59 -6.13
CA ALA A 210 -14.55 -12.85 -6.33
C ALA A 210 -15.35 -13.40 -7.53
N THR A 211 -14.69 -13.75 -8.64
CA THR A 211 -15.33 -14.37 -9.80
C THR A 211 -15.94 -15.72 -9.47
N VAL A 212 -15.21 -16.60 -8.79
CA VAL A 212 -15.73 -17.92 -8.40
C VAL A 212 -16.88 -17.79 -7.40
N ALA A 213 -16.73 -16.93 -6.40
CA ALA A 213 -17.77 -16.71 -5.40
C ALA A 213 -19.03 -16.07 -6.03
N SER A 214 -18.87 -15.12 -6.95
CA SER A 214 -19.96 -14.53 -7.73
C SER A 214 -20.72 -15.58 -8.54
N ALA A 215 -20.01 -16.44 -9.27
CA ALA A 215 -20.61 -17.54 -10.02
C ALA A 215 -21.36 -18.54 -9.12
N SER A 216 -20.78 -18.89 -7.97
CA SER A 216 -21.42 -19.80 -7.02
C SER A 216 -22.63 -19.17 -6.31
N GLY A 217 -22.60 -17.85 -6.09
CA GLY A 217 -23.55 -17.12 -5.25
C GLY A 217 -24.62 -16.36 -6.02
N GLY A 218 -24.62 -16.41 -7.36
CA GLY A 218 -25.64 -15.73 -8.17
C GLY A 218 -25.50 -14.21 -8.21
N LEU A 219 -24.34 -13.67 -7.85
CA LEU A 219 -24.09 -12.21 -7.84
C LEU A 219 -23.57 -11.77 -9.21
N TYR A 220 -24.46 -11.39 -10.12
CA TYR A 220 -24.14 -11.02 -11.49
C TYR A 220 -24.42 -9.53 -11.73
N LEU A 221 -23.35 -8.72 -11.77
CA LEU A 221 -23.44 -7.26 -11.82
C LEU A 221 -24.24 -6.76 -13.02
N LEU A 222 -23.93 -7.28 -14.21
CA LEU A 222 -24.56 -6.78 -15.43
C LEU A 222 -26.01 -7.24 -15.55
N HIS A 223 -26.32 -8.49 -15.20
CA HIS A 223 -27.70 -8.96 -15.19
C HIS A 223 -28.55 -8.21 -14.15
N SER A 224 -27.98 -7.90 -12.98
CA SER A 224 -28.64 -7.04 -11.98
C SER A 224 -28.95 -5.63 -12.49
N ILE A 225 -28.14 -5.07 -13.39
CA ILE A 225 -28.36 -3.73 -13.98
C ILE A 225 -29.27 -3.78 -15.20
N ALA A 226 -29.17 -4.82 -16.02
CA ALA A 226 -29.88 -4.94 -17.28
C ALA A 226 -31.32 -5.49 -17.13
N GLY A 227 -31.61 -6.18 -16.03
CA GLY A 227 -32.92 -6.75 -15.72
C GLY A 227 -33.25 -8.05 -16.47
N ASP A 228 -34.40 -8.63 -16.13
CA ASP A 228 -34.82 -10.01 -16.47
C ASP A 228 -34.87 -10.33 -17.98
N GLY A 229 -34.87 -9.30 -18.84
CA GLY A 229 -34.94 -9.46 -20.30
C GLY A 229 -33.59 -9.57 -21.00
N TRP A 230 -32.47 -9.45 -20.28
CA TRP A 230 -31.16 -9.40 -20.91
C TRP A 230 -30.47 -10.76 -20.96
N HIS A 231 -30.27 -11.26 -22.18
CA HIS A 231 -29.55 -12.52 -22.46
C HIS A 231 -28.31 -12.29 -23.35
N GLY A 232 -27.82 -11.06 -23.40
CA GLY A 232 -26.74 -10.68 -24.31
C GLY A 232 -25.37 -11.24 -23.93
N ILE A 233 -25.15 -11.56 -22.65
CA ILE A 233 -23.87 -12.04 -22.13
C ILE A 233 -24.09 -13.31 -21.30
N PRO A 234 -23.32 -14.39 -21.54
CA PRO A 234 -23.34 -15.57 -20.70
C PRO A 234 -23.02 -15.26 -19.23
N VAL A 235 -23.73 -15.91 -18.31
CA VAL A 235 -23.60 -15.75 -16.86
C VAL A 235 -22.14 -15.87 -16.36
N TRP A 236 -21.37 -16.81 -16.91
CA TRP A 236 -19.96 -16.99 -16.53
C TRP A 236 -19.07 -15.78 -16.88
N ILE A 237 -19.40 -15.02 -17.93
CA ILE A 237 -18.70 -13.78 -18.30
C ILE A 237 -19.08 -12.66 -17.33
N ASP A 238 -20.36 -12.56 -16.94
CA ASP A 238 -20.78 -11.59 -15.95
C ASP A 238 -20.09 -11.84 -14.59
N ALA A 239 -19.93 -13.09 -14.18
CA ALA A 239 -19.15 -13.43 -12.99
C ALA A 239 -17.69 -12.94 -13.07
N ILE A 240 -17.06 -13.01 -14.25
CA ILE A 240 -15.71 -12.46 -14.46
C ILE A 240 -15.72 -10.94 -14.28
N ILE A 241 -16.69 -10.25 -14.91
CA ILE A 241 -16.80 -8.79 -14.84
C ILE A 241 -17.07 -8.35 -13.40
N THR A 242 -17.97 -9.03 -12.70
CA THR A 242 -18.27 -8.82 -11.28
C THR A 242 -17.01 -9.01 -10.43
N GLY A 243 -16.26 -10.11 -10.64
CA GLY A 243 -15.01 -10.35 -9.92
C GLY A 243 -13.93 -9.31 -10.20
N VAL A 244 -13.83 -8.78 -11.42
CA VAL A 244 -12.93 -7.67 -11.76
C VAL A 244 -13.33 -6.39 -11.04
N VAL A 245 -14.62 -6.04 -11.03
CA VAL A 245 -15.13 -4.85 -10.33
C VAL A 245 -14.87 -4.96 -8.83
N VAL A 246 -15.21 -6.11 -8.22
CA VAL A 246 -14.97 -6.37 -6.79
C VAL A 246 -13.48 -6.37 -6.46
N GLY A 247 -12.66 -7.05 -7.27
CA GLY A 247 -11.21 -7.07 -7.12
C GLY A 247 -10.55 -5.70 -7.29
N SER A 248 -11.13 -4.82 -8.12
CA SER A 248 -10.66 -3.45 -8.31
C SER A 248 -10.95 -2.54 -7.11
N GLY A 249 -12.00 -2.85 -6.35
CA GLY A 249 -12.33 -2.17 -5.10
C GLY A 249 -11.35 -2.45 -3.95
N THR A 250 -10.41 -3.39 -4.14
CA THR A 250 -9.41 -3.70 -3.11
C THR A 250 -8.29 -2.65 -3.09
N LYS A 251 -7.85 -2.26 -1.87
CA LYS A 251 -6.77 -1.28 -1.65
C LYS A 251 -5.52 -1.47 -2.52
N PRO A 252 -5.02 -2.71 -2.80
CA PRO A 252 -3.82 -2.90 -3.60
C PRO A 252 -3.86 -2.28 -4.99
N LEU A 253 -5.03 -2.22 -5.64
CA LEU A 253 -5.11 -1.65 -7.00
C LEU A 253 -4.91 -0.13 -6.98
N HIS A 254 -5.56 0.55 -6.03
CA HIS A 254 -5.43 1.99 -5.87
C HIS A 254 -3.97 2.39 -5.60
N ASP A 255 -3.28 1.65 -4.74
CA ASP A 255 -1.86 1.87 -4.43
C ASP A 255 -0.94 1.73 -5.65
N VAL A 256 -1.24 0.80 -6.57
CA VAL A 256 -0.46 0.63 -7.81
C VAL A 256 -0.71 1.80 -8.76
N ILE A 257 -1.97 2.19 -8.98
CA ILE A 257 -2.34 3.27 -9.90
C ILE A 257 -1.75 4.61 -9.43
N SER A 258 -1.90 4.94 -8.14
CA SER A 258 -1.35 6.18 -7.60
C SER A 258 0.17 6.27 -7.74
N LYS A 259 0.89 5.14 -7.69
CA LYS A 259 2.35 5.12 -7.91
C LYS A 259 2.72 5.32 -9.36
N VAL A 260 1.98 4.70 -10.28
CA VAL A 260 2.19 4.89 -11.73
C VAL A 260 1.94 6.36 -12.10
N GLN A 261 0.90 6.98 -11.55
CA GLN A 261 0.61 8.41 -11.74
C GLN A 261 1.74 9.30 -11.23
N LYS A 262 2.19 9.11 -9.99
CA LYS A 262 3.31 9.86 -9.40
C LYS A 262 4.62 9.71 -10.19
N ASN A 263 4.88 8.52 -10.75
CA ASN A 263 6.05 8.29 -11.60
C ASN A 263 5.97 9.06 -12.93
N LYS A 264 4.77 9.20 -13.48
CA LYS A 264 4.54 9.92 -14.74
C LYS A 264 4.78 11.42 -14.54
N GLU A 265 4.18 12.01 -13.52
CA GLU A 265 4.34 13.44 -13.17
C GLU A 265 5.82 13.80 -12.97
N LYS A 266 6.55 12.97 -12.23
CA LYS A 266 7.99 13.18 -12.00
C LYS A 266 8.83 13.18 -13.29
N SER A 267 8.43 12.40 -14.30
CA SER A 267 9.14 12.31 -15.57
C SER A 267 8.91 13.55 -16.44
N GLU A 268 7.73 14.17 -16.34
CA GLU A 268 7.36 15.39 -17.06
C GLU A 268 8.08 16.63 -16.49
N ASP A 269 8.17 16.75 -15.16
CA ASP A 269 8.90 17.85 -14.50
C ASP A 269 10.40 17.84 -14.84
N THR A 270 11.00 16.65 -14.93
CA THR A 270 12.42 16.51 -15.28
C THR A 270 12.70 16.92 -16.72
N THR A 271 11.72 16.75 -17.62
CA THR A 271 11.87 17.11 -19.05
C THR A 271 11.73 18.62 -19.28
N THR A 272 10.95 19.31 -18.45
CA THR A 272 10.71 20.76 -18.58
C THR A 272 11.84 21.60 -17.98
N ALA A 273 12.63 21.03 -17.07
CA ALA A 273 13.74 21.70 -16.40
C ALA A 273 15.09 21.62 -17.14
N ALA A 274 15.15 20.94 -18.29
CA ALA A 274 16.37 20.72 -19.09
C ALA A 274 16.37 21.58 -20.37
#